data_AF-A0A423XPQ4-F1
#
_entry.id   AF-A0A423XPQ4-F1
#
_cell.length_a   1.000
_cell.length_b   1.000
_cell.length_c   1.000
_cell.angle_alpha   90.00
_cell.angle_beta   90.00
_cell.angle_gamma   90.00
#
_symmetry.space_group_name_H-M   'P 1'
#
loop_
_entity.id
_entity.type
_entity.pdbx_description
1 polymer ?
#
loop_
_entity_poly.entity_id
_entity_poly.type
_entity_poly.pdbx_seq_one_letter_code
_entity_poly.pdbx_strand_id
1 'polypeptide(L)'
;ALLAIAAPLEKIVLEQFNRDFNYITRNSPEVKESESTVFLSSQNAMPGEASGAIKLQGSGSLAQYATDLTALAREGKIDPVLGRDREISTMIDILLRRRQNN
;
A
#
# COMPACT_ATOMS: atom_id res chain seq x y z
N ALA A 1 0.54 -30.76 21.00
CA ALA A 1 -0.85 -30.32 20.76
C ALA A 1 -1.21 -30.37 19.28
N LEU A 2 -0.49 -29.70 18.38
CA LEU A 2 -0.78 -29.64 16.94
C LEU A 2 -0.75 -31.02 16.24
N LEU A 3 0.27 -31.84 16.50
CA LEU A 3 0.37 -33.21 15.96
C LEU A 3 -0.72 -34.17 16.46
N ALA A 4 -1.33 -33.90 17.63
CA ALA A 4 -2.43 -34.70 18.14
C ALA A 4 -3.75 -34.40 17.41
N ILE A 5 -3.87 -33.21 16.81
CA ILE A 5 -5.03 -32.77 16.03
C ILE A 5 -4.88 -33.17 14.56
N ALA A 6 -3.65 -33.16 14.03
CA ALA A 6 -3.35 -33.47 12.64
C ALA A 6 -2.12 -34.38 12.50
N ALA A 7 -2.31 -35.66 12.82
CA ALA A 7 -1.31 -36.72 12.64
C ALA A 7 -0.68 -36.79 11.23
N PRO A 8 -1.39 -36.46 10.12
CA PRO A 8 -0.77 -36.48 8.79
C PRO A 8 0.37 -35.48 8.60
N LEU A 9 0.46 -34.41 9.41
CA LEU A 9 1.51 -33.40 9.31
C LEU A 9 2.89 -33.95 9.69
N GLU A 10 2.97 -35.08 10.41
CA GLU A 10 4.24 -35.74 10.74
C GLU A 10 4.97 -36.27 9.50
N LYS A 11 4.23 -36.58 8.43
CA LYS A 11 4.79 -37.13 7.19
C LYS A 11 5.39 -36.07 6.27
N ILE A 12 5.22 -34.78 6.61
CA ILE A 12 5.67 -33.67 5.78
C ILE A 12 7.04 -33.23 6.26
N VAL A 13 8.06 -33.40 5.40
CA VAL A 13 9.40 -32.90 5.66
C VAL A 13 9.39 -31.37 5.58
N LEU A 14 9.73 -30.70 6.68
CA LEU A 14 9.63 -29.24 6.83
C LEU A 14 10.42 -28.47 5.75
N GLU A 15 11.60 -28.95 5.40
CA GLU A 15 12.46 -28.35 4.36
C GLU A 15 11.79 -28.40 2.97
N GLN A 16 11.12 -29.50 2.65
CA GLN A 16 10.40 -29.64 1.39
C GLN A 16 9.14 -28.78 1.38
N PHE A 17 8.42 -28.75 2.51
CA PHE A 17 7.23 -27.91 2.66
C PHE A 17 7.56 -26.43 2.46
N ASN A 18 8.63 -25.93 3.08
CA ASN A 18 9.02 -24.52 2.94
C ASN A 18 9.35 -24.15 1.49
N ARG A 19 10.05 -25.03 0.76
CA ARG A 19 10.38 -24.80 -0.65
C ARG A 19 9.13 -24.78 -1.53
N ASP A 20 8.21 -25.72 -1.30
CA ASP A 20 7.04 -25.93 -2.15
C ASP A 20 5.82 -25.12 -1.66
N PHE A 21 5.93 -24.39 -0.54
CA PHE A 21 4.85 -23.68 0.14
C PHE A 21 4.08 -22.75 -0.79
N ASN A 22 4.78 -21.86 -1.50
CA ASN A 22 4.18 -20.90 -2.43
C ASN A 22 3.44 -21.59 -3.58
N TYR A 23 3.94 -22.74 -4.03
CA TYR A 23 3.28 -23.51 -5.07
C TYR A 23 2.00 -24.18 -4.55
N ILE A 24 2.03 -24.68 -3.32
CA ILE A 24 0.88 -25.33 -2.67
C ILE A 24 -0.23 -24.31 -2.41
N THR A 25 0.12 -23.10 -1.96
CA THR A 25 -0.85 -22.07 -1.57
C THR A 25 -1.34 -21.21 -2.73
N ARG A 26 -0.77 -21.31 -3.94
CA ARG A 26 -1.06 -20.42 -5.10
C ARG A 26 -2.53 -20.24 -5.48
N ASN A 27 -3.37 -21.25 -5.22
CA ASN A 27 -4.81 -21.21 -5.53
C ASN A 27 -5.67 -20.90 -4.31
N SER A 28 -5.04 -20.64 -3.15
CA SER A 28 -5.75 -20.25 -1.95
C SER A 28 -6.33 -18.84 -2.13
N PRO A 29 -7.59 -18.60 -1.72
CA PRO A 29 -8.14 -17.25 -1.69
C PRO A 29 -7.32 -16.29 -0.80
N GLU A 30 -6.59 -16.82 0.19
CA GLU A 30 -5.72 -16.05 1.09
C GLU A 30 -4.50 -15.44 0.38
N VAL A 31 -4.11 -15.94 -0.80
CA VAL A 31 -3.03 -15.31 -1.60
C VAL A 31 -3.48 -13.96 -2.16
N LYS A 32 -4.76 -13.81 -2.51
CA LYS A 32 -5.34 -12.52 -2.92
C LYS A 32 -5.46 -11.54 -1.75
N GLU A 33 -5.65 -12.06 -0.53
CA GLU A 33 -5.63 -11.25 0.70
C GLU A 33 -4.20 -10.90 1.14
N SER A 34 -3.22 -11.76 0.84
CA SER A 34 -1.80 -11.49 1.08
C SER A 34 -1.26 -10.38 0.18
N GLU A 35 -1.77 -10.27 -1.05
CA GLU A 35 -1.49 -9.13 -1.95
C GLU A 35 -2.05 -7.80 -1.40
N SER A 36 -3.05 -7.85 -0.51
CA SER A 36 -3.62 -6.70 0.19
C SER A 36 -3.07 -6.48 1.61
N THR A 37 -2.19 -7.36 2.11
CA THR A 37 -1.65 -7.29 3.50
C THR A 37 -0.12 -7.32 3.60
N VAL A 38 0.62 -7.07 2.51
CA VAL A 38 2.01 -6.60 2.59
C VAL A 38 2.03 -5.17 3.14
N PHE A 39 1.73 -5.03 4.43
CA PHE A 39 1.58 -3.76 5.16
C PHE A 39 2.88 -3.33 5.87
N LEU A 40 4.01 -4.04 5.76
CA LEU A 40 5.24 -3.66 6.49
C LEU A 40 6.59 -3.84 5.75
N SER A 41 6.61 -3.94 4.42
CA SER A 41 7.87 -3.79 3.67
C SER A 41 7.72 -2.75 2.57
N SER A 42 8.20 -1.55 2.89
CA SER A 42 8.56 -0.45 1.99
C SER A 42 8.44 -0.77 0.50
N GLN A 43 7.30 -0.38 -0.10
CA GLN A 43 7.21 -0.06 -1.52
C GLN A 43 6.01 0.86 -1.77
N ASN A 44 6.26 1.87 -2.59
CA ASN A 44 5.49 3.08 -2.81
C ASN A 44 4.07 2.83 -3.38
N ALA A 45 3.07 2.59 -2.54
CA ALA A 45 1.70 2.89 -2.95
C ALA A 45 1.57 4.42 -3.04
N MET A 46 1.46 4.93 -4.27
CA MET A 46 1.39 6.38 -4.48
C MET A 46 0.02 6.88 -4.00
N PRO A 47 -0.03 7.92 -3.14
CA PRO A 47 -1.29 8.56 -2.79
C PRO A 47 -2.03 8.97 -4.07
N GLY A 48 -3.21 8.39 -4.32
CA GLY A 48 -4.03 8.66 -5.51
C GLY A 48 -4.31 7.47 -6.44
N GLU A 49 -3.61 6.34 -6.32
CA GLU A 49 -3.88 5.14 -7.13
C GLU A 49 -5.24 4.50 -6.80
N ALA A 50 -5.56 4.36 -5.51
CA ALA A 50 -6.82 3.78 -5.05
C ALA A 50 -8.06 4.59 -5.50
N SER A 51 -7.89 5.88 -5.80
CA SER A 51 -8.97 6.79 -6.21
C SER A 51 -9.09 6.93 -7.73
N GLY A 52 -8.26 6.25 -8.53
CA GLY A 52 -8.22 6.43 -9.99
C GLY A 52 -7.71 7.81 -10.42
N ALA A 53 -7.11 8.59 -9.52
CA ALA A 53 -6.65 9.96 -9.77
C ALA A 53 -5.38 10.03 -10.63
N ILE A 54 -4.71 8.89 -10.87
CA ILE A 54 -3.44 8.81 -11.61
C ILE A 54 -3.60 8.93 -13.14
N LYS A 55 -4.83 8.91 -13.68
CA LYS A 55 -5.02 9.23 -15.10
C LYS A 55 -5.03 10.75 -15.34
N LEU A 56 -3.86 11.36 -15.35
CA LEU A 56 -3.66 12.64 -16.03
C LEU A 56 -2.75 12.46 -17.25
N GLN A 57 -3.28 11.78 -18.28
CA GLN A 57 -2.84 12.08 -19.64
C GLN A 57 -3.67 13.26 -20.14
N GLY A 58 -2.97 14.32 -20.51
CA GLY A 58 -3.48 15.66 -20.68
C GLY A 58 -4.60 15.81 -21.71
N SER A 59 -5.66 16.48 -21.28
CA SER A 59 -6.49 17.45 -22.03
C SER A 59 -7.74 17.77 -21.18
N GLY A 60 -7.55 18.44 -20.04
CA GLY A 60 -8.65 18.78 -19.13
C GLY A 60 -8.45 20.17 -18.53
N SER A 61 -9.57 20.84 -18.21
CA SER A 61 -9.59 22.19 -17.59
C SER A 61 -8.68 22.31 -16.37
N LEU A 62 -8.44 21.23 -15.64
CA LEU A 62 -7.52 21.19 -14.50
C LEU A 62 -6.09 21.60 -14.88
N ALA A 63 -5.56 21.10 -16.00
CA ALA A 63 -4.19 21.41 -16.43
C ALA A 63 -4.02 22.87 -16.89
N GLN A 64 -5.12 23.56 -17.22
CA GLN A 64 -5.10 24.95 -17.61
C GLN A 64 -5.08 25.90 -16.41
N TYR A 65 -5.68 25.50 -15.29
CA TYR A 65 -5.91 26.37 -14.13
C TYR A 65 -5.25 25.90 -12.83
N ALA A 66 -4.71 24.68 -12.78
CA ALA A 66 -4.09 24.11 -11.59
C ALA A 66 -2.76 23.44 -11.93
N THR A 67 -1.89 23.36 -10.93
CA THR A 67 -0.59 22.70 -11.00
C THR A 67 -0.61 21.43 -10.15
N ASP A 68 -0.18 20.31 -10.70
CA ASP A 68 -0.08 19.05 -9.96
C ASP A 68 1.17 19.04 -9.07
N LEU A 69 0.99 19.37 -7.79
CA LEU A 69 2.06 19.33 -6.79
C LEU A 69 2.54 17.91 -6.46
N THR A 70 1.71 16.88 -6.67
CA THR A 70 2.10 15.49 -6.39
C THR A 70 3.08 14.96 -7.44
N ALA A 71 2.87 15.32 -8.70
CA ALA A 71 3.82 15.04 -9.77
C ALA A 71 5.15 15.77 -9.54
N LEU A 72 5.12 17.06 -9.18
CA LEU A 72 6.32 17.84 -8.87
C LEU A 72 7.09 17.28 -7.68
N ALA A 73 6.41 16.84 -6.62
CA ALA A 73 7.03 16.18 -5.47
C ALA A 73 7.74 14.88 -5.89
N ARG A 74 7.09 14.07 -6.75
CA ARG A 74 7.65 12.81 -7.25
C ARG A 74 8.88 13.03 -8.13
N GLU A 75 8.87 14.10 -8.92
CA GLU A 75 10.01 14.53 -9.75
C GLU A 75 11.14 15.18 -8.92
N GLY A 76 10.97 15.37 -7.62
CA GLY A 76 11.96 16.01 -6.74
C GLY A 76 12.10 17.52 -6.97
N LYS A 77 11.11 18.17 -7.59
CA LYS A 77 11.08 19.62 -7.86
C LYS A 77 10.55 20.45 -6.69
N ILE A 78 10.15 19.79 -5.60
CA ILE A 78 9.70 20.44 -4.36
C ILE A 78 10.76 20.19 -3.29
N ASP A 79 11.24 21.28 -2.68
CA ASP A 79 12.23 21.19 -1.61
C ASP A 79 11.61 20.64 -0.32
N PRO A 80 12.33 19.78 0.43
CA PRO A 80 11.85 19.28 1.71
C PRO A 80 11.76 20.40 2.74
N VAL A 81 10.64 20.47 3.46
CA VAL A 81 10.40 21.48 4.50
C VAL A 81 10.78 20.92 5.87
N LEU A 82 11.79 21.50 6.51
CA LEU A 82 12.25 21.10 7.84
C LEU A 82 11.50 21.82 8.97
N GLY A 83 11.18 21.12 10.05
CA GLY A 83 10.65 21.71 11.28
C GLY A 83 9.15 22.03 11.28
N ARG A 84 8.38 21.53 10.31
CA ARG A 84 6.91 21.70 10.23
C ARG A 84 6.12 20.41 10.44
N ASP A 85 6.71 19.43 11.11
CA ASP A 85 6.13 18.09 11.26
C ASP A 85 4.79 18.12 12.03
N ARG A 86 4.64 19.05 12.97
CA ARG A 86 3.42 19.21 13.76
C ARG A 86 2.26 19.72 12.90
N GLU A 87 2.49 20.73 12.08
CA GLU A 87 1.49 21.29 11.17
C GLU A 87 1.11 20.27 10.11
N ILE A 88 2.09 19.58 9.53
CA ILE A 88 1.86 18.52 8.53
C ILE A 88 1.00 17.41 9.14
N SER A 89 1.31 16.95 10.35
CA SER A 89 0.51 15.94 11.05
C SER A 89 -0.92 16.43 11.33
N THR A 90 -1.07 17.69 11.76
CA THR A 90 -2.39 18.29 12.01
C THR A 90 -3.22 18.37 10.72
N MET A 91 -2.60 18.71 9.58
CA MET A 91 -3.27 18.73 8.29
C MET A 91 -3.73 17.32 7.88
N ILE A 92 -2.87 16.31 8.03
CA ILE A 92 -3.22 14.90 7.77
C ILE A 92 -4.41 14.49 8.64
N ASP A 93 -4.36 14.80 9.94
CA ASP A 93 -5.42 14.49 10.89
C ASP A 93 -6.76 15.16 10.56
N ILE A 94 -6.74 16.36 9.96
CA ILE A 94 -7.96 17.06 9.50
C ILE A 94 -8.52 16.38 8.25
N LEU A 95 -7.66 16.11 7.26
CA LEU A 95 -8.06 15.53 5.98
C LEU A 95 -8.63 14.11 6.12
N LEU A 96 -8.18 13.34 7.11
CA LEU A 96 -8.67 11.98 7.39
C LEU A 96 -9.99 11.92 8.18
N ARG A 97 -10.57 13.05 8.60
CA ARG A 97 -11.82 13.06 9.37
C ARG A 97 -13.02 12.68 8.49
N ARG A 98 -14.03 12.05 9.12
CA ARG A 98 -15.33 11.79 8.46
C ARG A 98 -16.18 13.05 8.26
N ARG A 99 -16.02 14.06 9.12
CA ARG A 99 -16.76 15.33 9.09
C ARG A 99 -15.75 16.47 9.23
N GLN A 100 -16.01 17.60 8.56
CA GLN A 100 -15.13 18.77 8.57
C GLN A 100 -13.70 18.40 8.15
N ASN A 101 -13.59 17.80 6.96
CA ASN A 101 -12.33 17.37 6.35
C ASN A 101 -11.71 18.42 5.42
N ASN A 102 -12.11 19.67 5.65
CA ASN A 102 -11.56 20.87 5.02
C ASN A 102 -11.26 21.87 6.13
#